data_AF-A0A9C5Z6X7-F1
#
_entry.id   AF-A0A9C5Z6X7-F1
#
_cell.length_a   1.000
_cell.length_b   1.000
_cell.length_c   1.000
_cell.angle_alpha   90.00
_cell.angle_beta   90.00
_cell.angle_gamma   90.00
#
_symmetry.space_group_name_H-M   'P 1'
#
loop_
_entity.id
_entity.type
_entity.pdbx_description
1 polymer ?
#
loop_
_entity_poly.entity_id
_entity_poly.type
_entity_poly.pdbx_seq_one_letter_code
_entity_poly.pdbx_strand_id
1 'polypeptide(L)'
;MKRENFPTNTILFKNIPKQITNVEDLLKSLNIPAKQVKPFGRKRVLITYEDAEKTEEALDTLKSLEINEKLCNVSLFTKEKINVNEKVVPKTKKILKINRLVQTSDYEYDQLNTTGESRKPPVTPVKINKELGLIQTIYVDGAQADNNNSSSKTSKSKLSQQTYDYVICVDFEATCWENQAPPRWRESEIIEFPAVLVNLKTGKIEAEFHKYIMPIESPKLSAFCTKLTGIAQKTVDNGIPLQTALMMFQEWLRKELRARHLSLPKMTKDNKLGNCAFVSWTDWDFGICLHKECSRKRLKKPPYFNQWIDLRAIYKKWYKYQPLNFADALRHVGLSFQGREHSGIDDAKNLAGLAYKLIKDGATLAITQDLTPFQLNLNCVL
;
A
#
# COMPACT_ATOMS: atom_id res chain seq x y z
N MET A 1 21.31 -35.35 -7.52
CA MET A 1 21.16 -34.99 -8.95
C MET A 1 21.58 -33.55 -9.15
N LYS A 2 22.18 -33.21 -10.31
CA LYS A 2 22.69 -31.86 -10.60
C LYS A 2 21.54 -30.86 -10.71
N ARG A 3 21.73 -29.63 -10.22
CA ARG A 3 20.84 -28.50 -10.54
C ARG A 3 21.21 -28.00 -11.94
N GLU A 4 20.33 -28.20 -12.92
CA GLU A 4 20.44 -27.51 -14.20
C GLU A 4 19.86 -26.10 -14.05
N ASN A 5 20.74 -25.10 -14.09
CA ASN A 5 20.33 -23.72 -14.32
C ASN A 5 19.85 -23.63 -15.77
N PHE A 6 18.54 -23.65 -15.99
CA PHE A 6 17.99 -23.30 -17.30
C PHE A 6 18.20 -21.80 -17.54
N PRO A 7 18.90 -21.38 -18.61
CA PRO A 7 18.91 -19.99 -18.99
C PRO A 7 17.49 -19.59 -19.38
N THR A 8 17.01 -18.48 -18.82
CA THR A 8 15.71 -17.93 -19.19
C THR A 8 15.85 -17.22 -20.52
N ASN A 9 15.74 -17.94 -21.63
CA ASN A 9 15.84 -17.42 -23.01
C ASN A 9 14.64 -16.51 -23.39
N THR A 10 14.20 -15.66 -22.46
CA THR A 10 13.02 -14.80 -22.59
C THR A 10 13.25 -13.50 -21.84
N ILE A 11 13.12 -12.39 -22.56
CA ILE A 11 13.15 -11.03 -22.04
C ILE A 11 11.71 -10.58 -21.81
N LEU A 12 11.45 -9.92 -20.67
CA LEU A 12 10.23 -9.17 -20.41
C LEU A 12 10.47 -7.69 -20.68
N PHE A 13 9.91 -7.18 -21.77
CA PHE A 13 9.88 -5.75 -22.09
C PHE A 13 8.67 -5.11 -21.38
N LYS A 14 8.94 -4.13 -20.52
CA LYS A 14 7.99 -3.44 -19.65
C LYS A 14 7.74 -2.01 -20.11
N ASN A 15 6.54 -1.50 -19.80
CA ASN A 15 6.15 -0.10 -19.97
C ASN A 15 6.34 0.44 -21.40
N ILE A 16 6.11 -0.42 -22.41
CA ILE A 16 6.35 -0.15 -23.84
C ILE A 16 5.82 1.24 -24.25
N PRO A 17 6.67 2.13 -24.80
CA PRO A 17 6.28 3.44 -25.32
C PRO A 17 5.08 3.38 -26.29
N LYS A 18 4.22 4.40 -26.30
CA LYS A 18 2.98 4.37 -27.13
C LYS A 18 3.25 4.35 -28.64
N GLN A 19 4.42 4.81 -29.06
CA GLN A 19 4.87 4.91 -30.44
C GLN A 19 5.28 3.55 -31.03
N ILE A 20 5.67 2.60 -30.18
CA ILE A 20 5.99 1.23 -30.59
C ILE A 20 4.67 0.48 -30.75
N THR A 21 4.11 0.54 -31.95
CA THR A 21 2.88 -0.14 -32.34
C THR A 21 3.10 -1.63 -32.57
N ASN A 22 4.28 -2.02 -33.07
CA ASN A 22 4.73 -3.40 -33.19
C ASN A 22 6.15 -3.56 -32.61
N VAL A 23 6.33 -4.54 -31.72
CA VAL A 23 7.66 -4.86 -31.15
C VAL A 23 8.48 -5.71 -32.12
N GLU A 24 7.85 -6.56 -32.94
CA GLU A 24 8.59 -7.40 -33.89
C GLU A 24 9.33 -6.57 -34.94
N ASP A 25 8.73 -5.48 -35.40
CA ASP A 25 9.37 -4.59 -36.39
C ASP A 25 10.51 -3.78 -35.77
N LEU A 26 10.40 -3.40 -34.49
CA LEU A 26 11.51 -2.82 -33.74
C LEU A 26 12.68 -3.80 -33.65
N LEU A 27 12.43 -5.05 -33.27
CA LEU A 27 13.48 -6.07 -33.13
C LEU A 27 14.16 -6.38 -34.47
N LYS A 28 13.41 -6.36 -35.59
CA LYS A 28 13.99 -6.43 -36.95
C LYS A 28 14.87 -5.21 -37.25
N SER A 29 14.42 -3.99 -36.94
CA SER A 29 15.21 -2.77 -37.20
C SER A 29 16.51 -2.68 -36.38
N LEU A 30 16.57 -3.37 -35.25
CA LEU A 30 17.74 -3.49 -34.38
C LEU A 30 18.60 -4.73 -34.69
N ASN A 31 18.25 -5.50 -35.73
CA ASN A 31 18.90 -6.74 -36.13
C ASN A 31 18.98 -7.83 -35.03
N ILE A 32 18.03 -7.83 -34.09
CA ILE A 32 17.92 -8.81 -32.98
C ILE A 32 16.61 -9.62 -33.07
N PRO A 33 16.37 -10.37 -34.16
CA PRO A 33 15.11 -11.05 -34.42
C PRO A 33 14.81 -12.11 -33.35
N ALA A 34 13.62 -12.01 -32.74
CA ALA A 34 13.16 -12.96 -31.75
C ALA A 34 12.48 -14.18 -32.38
N LYS A 35 12.64 -15.35 -31.74
CA LYS A 35 11.93 -16.59 -32.08
C LYS A 35 10.42 -16.47 -31.85
N GLN A 36 10.01 -15.67 -30.86
CA GLN A 36 8.61 -15.44 -30.54
C GLN A 36 8.42 -14.16 -29.72
N VAL A 37 7.44 -13.33 -30.08
CA VAL A 37 6.96 -12.22 -29.25
C VAL A 37 5.53 -12.53 -28.79
N LYS A 38 5.24 -12.35 -27.50
CA LYS A 38 3.92 -12.62 -26.89
C LYS A 38 3.47 -11.47 -26.00
N PRO A 39 2.23 -10.97 -26.12
CA PRO A 39 1.66 -10.02 -25.15
C PRO A 39 1.68 -10.57 -23.72
N PHE A 40 2.02 -9.72 -22.74
CA PHE A 40 2.15 -10.10 -21.33
C PHE A 40 1.48 -9.08 -20.38
N GLY A 41 0.18 -8.88 -20.59
CA GLY A 41 -0.59 -7.83 -19.93
C GLY A 41 -0.39 -6.46 -20.57
N ARG A 42 -0.77 -5.39 -19.86
CA ARG A 42 -0.82 -4.04 -20.45
C ARG A 42 0.58 -3.46 -20.68
N LYS A 43 0.88 -3.08 -21.94
CA LYS A 43 2.15 -2.46 -22.36
C LYS A 43 3.39 -3.28 -21.98
N ARG A 44 3.28 -4.61 -22.14
CA ARG A 44 4.32 -5.58 -21.80
C ARG A 44 4.33 -6.71 -22.83
N VAL A 45 5.51 -7.19 -23.21
CA VAL A 45 5.67 -8.39 -24.03
C VAL A 45 6.77 -9.29 -23.46
N LEU A 46 6.62 -10.59 -23.67
CA LEU A 46 7.68 -11.58 -23.57
C LEU A 46 8.30 -11.77 -24.95
N ILE A 47 9.62 -11.70 -25.02
CA ILE A 47 10.43 -11.83 -26.23
C ILE A 47 11.33 -13.03 -26.00
N THR A 48 11.10 -14.13 -26.72
CA THR A 48 11.83 -15.39 -26.57
C THR A 48 12.84 -15.54 -27.69
N TYR A 49 14.07 -15.92 -27.34
CA TYR A 49 15.17 -16.19 -28.27
C TYR A 49 15.48 -17.69 -28.30
N GLU A 50 16.38 -18.09 -29.20
CA GLU A 50 16.75 -19.50 -29.40
C GLU A 50 17.59 -20.03 -28.24
N ASP A 51 18.58 -19.25 -27.82
CA ASP A 51 19.63 -19.60 -26.87
C ASP A 51 19.88 -18.45 -25.87
N ALA A 52 20.79 -18.69 -24.92
CA ALA A 52 21.13 -17.73 -23.87
C ALA A 52 21.96 -16.54 -24.38
N GLU A 53 22.82 -16.76 -25.37
CA GLU A 53 23.77 -15.80 -25.92
C GLU A 53 23.03 -14.70 -26.68
N LYS A 54 22.13 -15.07 -27.60
CA LYS A 54 21.21 -14.14 -28.28
C LYS A 54 20.27 -13.44 -27.31
N THR A 55 19.90 -14.09 -26.19
CA THR A 55 19.08 -13.45 -25.15
C THR A 55 19.85 -12.35 -24.43
N GLU A 56 21.15 -12.55 -24.14
CA GLU A 56 22.00 -11.58 -23.47
C GLU A 56 22.37 -10.42 -24.40
N GLU A 57 22.75 -10.70 -25.64
CA GLU A 57 22.98 -9.70 -26.69
C GLU A 57 21.74 -8.79 -26.88
N ALA A 58 20.58 -9.40 -27.15
CA ALA A 58 19.34 -8.64 -27.34
C ALA A 58 18.93 -7.87 -26.07
N LEU A 59 19.22 -8.39 -24.87
CA LEU A 59 18.94 -7.71 -23.61
C LEU A 59 19.79 -6.44 -23.47
N ASP A 60 21.07 -6.49 -23.79
CA ASP A 60 21.96 -5.33 -23.67
C ASP A 60 21.75 -4.31 -24.80
N THR A 61 21.45 -4.76 -26.02
CA THR A 61 20.96 -3.89 -27.10
C THR A 61 19.67 -3.16 -26.69
N LEU A 62 18.70 -3.86 -26.08
CA LEU A 62 17.46 -3.24 -25.63
C LEU A 62 17.66 -2.36 -24.38
N LYS A 63 18.55 -2.69 -23.43
CA LYS A 63 18.86 -1.83 -22.27
C LYS A 63 19.46 -0.48 -22.69
N SER A 64 20.29 -0.48 -23.72
CA SER A 64 20.99 0.71 -24.24
C SER A 64 20.15 1.54 -25.22
N LEU A 65 19.01 1.02 -25.67
CA LEU A 65 18.10 1.71 -26.58
C LEU A 65 17.30 2.83 -25.88
N GLU A 66 17.53 4.07 -26.31
CA GLU A 66 16.73 5.24 -25.91
C GLU A 66 15.59 5.54 -26.89
N ILE A 67 14.38 5.77 -26.34
CA ILE A 67 13.19 6.13 -27.10
C ILE A 67 12.51 7.33 -26.44
N ASN A 68 12.67 8.52 -27.05
CA ASN A 68 12.31 9.82 -26.46
C ASN A 68 13.02 10.07 -25.12
N GLU A 69 14.37 10.11 -25.15
CA GLU A 69 15.22 10.44 -23.99
C GLU A 69 15.04 9.49 -22.79
N LYS A 70 14.60 8.25 -23.05
CA LYS A 70 14.31 7.24 -22.03
C LYS A 70 14.76 5.86 -22.48
N LEU A 71 15.63 5.24 -21.69
CA LEU A 71 16.06 3.86 -21.85
C LEU A 71 14.88 2.88 -21.74
N CYS A 72 14.91 1.83 -22.56
CA CYS A 72 13.88 0.80 -22.54
C CYS A 72 13.93 -0.05 -21.27
N ASN A 73 12.77 -0.33 -20.68
CA ASN A 73 12.66 -1.09 -19.43
C ASN A 73 12.55 -2.59 -19.73
N VAL A 74 13.68 -3.27 -19.84
CA VAL A 74 13.78 -4.71 -20.12
C VAL A 74 14.45 -5.48 -18.98
N SER A 75 14.09 -6.75 -18.81
CA SER A 75 14.77 -7.68 -17.89
C SER A 75 14.60 -9.12 -18.36
N LEU A 76 15.49 -10.04 -17.95
CA LEU A 76 15.22 -11.48 -18.06
C LEU A 76 13.91 -11.84 -17.35
N PHE A 77 13.21 -12.85 -17.88
CA PHE A 77 11.95 -13.36 -17.36
C PHE A 77 12.15 -14.65 -16.57
N THR A 78 12.28 -14.54 -15.25
CA THR A 78 12.29 -15.69 -14.35
C THR A 78 10.86 -16.10 -13.99
N LYS A 79 10.54 -17.39 -14.14
CA LYS A 79 9.27 -17.98 -13.73
C LYS A 79 9.42 -18.68 -12.38
N GLU A 80 9.72 -17.91 -11.35
CA GLU A 80 9.83 -18.45 -9.99
C GLU A 80 8.47 -18.97 -9.51
N LYS A 81 8.35 -20.30 -9.41
CA LYS A 81 7.39 -20.90 -8.47
C LYS A 81 7.95 -20.63 -7.07
N ILE A 82 7.31 -19.73 -6.33
CA ILE A 82 7.58 -19.53 -4.91
C ILE A 82 7.26 -20.84 -4.19
N ASN A 83 8.28 -21.60 -3.83
CA ASN A 83 8.12 -22.80 -3.00
C ASN A 83 8.34 -22.39 -1.55
N VAL A 84 7.27 -22.32 -0.77
CA VAL A 84 7.32 -21.93 0.64
C VAL A 84 7.86 -23.10 1.45
N ASN A 85 9.18 -23.21 1.55
CA ASN A 85 9.95 -23.77 2.68
C ASN A 85 11.43 -23.99 2.29
N GLU A 86 12.30 -23.01 2.57
CA GLU A 86 13.70 -23.29 2.97
C GLU A 86 14.30 -22.02 3.63
N LYS A 87 14.80 -22.15 4.86
CA LYS A 87 15.48 -21.05 5.57
C LYS A 87 16.87 -20.86 4.99
N VAL A 88 17.12 -19.75 4.28
CA VAL A 88 18.48 -19.42 3.81
C VAL A 88 19.18 -18.47 4.78
N VAL A 89 20.20 -19.00 5.45
CA VAL A 89 21.14 -18.23 6.28
C VAL A 89 21.99 -17.31 5.38
N PRO A 90 22.22 -16.03 5.74
CA PRO A 90 23.01 -15.12 4.90
C PRO A 90 24.48 -15.56 4.82
N LYS A 91 24.99 -15.79 3.61
CA LYS A 91 26.43 -15.93 3.38
C LYS A 91 27.07 -14.55 3.17
N THR A 92 27.98 -14.18 4.07
CA THR A 92 28.76 -12.95 4.02
C THR A 92 29.65 -12.88 2.77
N LYS A 93 29.63 -11.74 2.05
CA LYS A 93 30.63 -11.44 1.01
C LYS A 93 31.89 -10.90 1.67
N LYS A 94 33.06 -11.47 1.32
CA LYS A 94 34.38 -10.95 1.73
C LYS A 94 34.59 -9.54 1.18
N ILE A 95 34.99 -8.62 2.07
CA ILE A 95 35.65 -7.36 1.71
C ILE A 95 37.11 -7.50 2.14
N LEU A 96 38.04 -7.12 1.26
CA LEU A 96 39.48 -7.09 1.56
C LEU A 96 39.91 -5.66 1.91
N LYS A 97 40.47 -5.44 3.10
CA LYS A 97 41.70 -4.63 3.33
C LYS A 97 42.16 -4.60 4.80
N ILE A 98 43.36 -5.17 5.01
CA ILE A 98 44.50 -4.74 5.86
C ILE A 98 44.29 -4.55 7.39
N ASN A 99 45.25 -5.12 8.14
CA ASN A 99 45.26 -5.35 9.58
C ASN A 99 45.45 -4.10 10.48
N ARG A 100 44.89 -4.19 11.70
CA ARG A 100 45.60 -3.89 12.96
C ARG A 100 45.07 -4.80 14.08
N LEU A 101 45.96 -5.42 14.86
CA LEU A 101 45.63 -6.29 16.00
C LEU A 101 45.23 -5.45 17.23
N VAL A 102 44.31 -5.97 18.06
CA VAL A 102 44.46 -6.16 19.53
C VAL A 102 43.65 -7.42 19.92
N GLN A 103 44.06 -8.13 20.98
CA GLN A 103 43.55 -9.43 21.44
C GLN A 103 42.47 -9.34 22.55
N THR A 104 42.03 -10.53 23.00
CA THR A 104 41.34 -10.87 24.28
C THR A 104 39.83 -10.62 24.35
N SER A 105 39.02 -11.47 25.01
CA SER A 105 39.20 -12.89 25.43
C SER A 105 37.83 -13.49 25.78
N ASP A 106 37.70 -14.82 25.70
CA ASP A 106 36.49 -15.59 26.02
C ASP A 106 36.12 -15.55 27.51
N TYR A 107 34.85 -15.82 27.83
CA TYR A 107 34.43 -16.60 29.01
C TYR A 107 33.00 -17.16 28.82
N GLU A 108 32.90 -18.49 28.67
CA GLU A 108 31.69 -19.26 28.99
C GLU A 108 31.56 -19.43 30.52
N TYR A 109 30.35 -19.70 31.03
CA TYR A 109 30.18 -20.66 32.12
C TYR A 109 28.77 -21.29 32.14
N ASP A 110 28.66 -22.37 32.91
CA ASP A 110 27.85 -23.56 32.62
C ASP A 110 26.53 -23.68 33.41
N GLN A 111 25.78 -24.74 33.13
CA GLN A 111 24.54 -25.17 33.80
C GLN A 111 24.75 -25.64 35.25
N LEU A 112 23.65 -25.71 36.04
CA LEU A 112 23.35 -26.89 36.89
C LEU A 112 21.92 -26.84 37.50
N ASN A 113 21.36 -28.03 37.76
CA ASN A 113 19.99 -28.27 38.29
C ASN A 113 19.94 -28.33 39.83
N THR A 114 18.75 -28.20 40.45
CA THR A 114 18.14 -29.25 41.34
C THR A 114 16.77 -28.89 41.97
N THR A 115 15.79 -29.78 41.77
CA THR A 115 14.71 -30.30 42.68
C THR A 115 14.07 -29.50 43.83
N GLY A 116 12.73 -29.61 43.98
CA GLY A 116 12.03 -29.48 45.28
C GLY A 116 10.50 -29.29 45.19
N GLU A 117 9.70 -29.98 46.01
CA GLU A 117 8.23 -30.12 45.84
C GLU A 117 7.35 -29.63 47.02
N SER A 118 6.07 -29.36 46.72
CA SER A 118 4.87 -29.55 47.58
C SER A 118 4.54 -28.64 48.79
N ARG A 119 3.44 -27.86 48.70
CA ARG A 119 2.16 -28.02 49.48
C ARG A 119 1.12 -26.87 49.25
N LYS A 120 -0.17 -27.14 49.52
CA LYS A 120 -1.41 -26.31 49.42
C LYS A 120 -2.24 -26.51 50.73
N PRO A 121 -3.47 -25.96 50.91
CA PRO A 121 -4.07 -24.62 50.65
C PRO A 121 -4.53 -24.05 52.04
N PRO A 122 -5.76 -23.51 52.32
CA PRO A 122 -6.75 -22.69 51.58
C PRO A 122 -7.17 -21.39 52.34
N VAL A 123 -8.15 -20.62 51.80
CA VAL A 123 -9.37 -20.04 52.47
C VAL A 123 -10.11 -19.13 51.46
N THR A 124 -11.44 -19.10 51.52
CA THR A 124 -12.39 -18.27 50.71
C THR A 124 -13.52 -17.76 51.65
N PRO A 125 -14.61 -17.04 51.25
CA PRO A 125 -14.95 -16.30 50.01
C PRO A 125 -15.52 -14.86 50.26
N VAL A 126 -16.02 -14.16 49.22
CA VAL A 126 -17.35 -13.44 49.13
C VAL A 126 -17.37 -12.12 48.29
N LYS A 127 -18.04 -12.20 47.12
CA LYS A 127 -18.90 -11.24 46.36
C LYS A 127 -18.42 -9.90 45.74
N ILE A 128 -18.44 -9.91 44.38
CA ILE A 128 -19.16 -8.98 43.45
C ILE A 128 -18.76 -7.48 43.41
N ASN A 129 -18.12 -7.02 42.31
CA ASN A 129 -18.78 -6.23 41.25
C ASN A 129 -17.93 -6.02 39.95
N LYS A 130 -18.54 -5.34 38.96
CA LYS A 130 -18.10 -5.04 37.59
C LYS A 130 -16.73 -4.32 37.42
N GLU A 131 -16.31 -4.27 36.13
CA GLU A 131 -15.34 -3.35 35.51
C GLU A 131 -13.84 -3.57 35.77
N LEU A 132 -13.24 -4.41 34.92
CA LEU A 132 -11.85 -4.32 34.47
C LEU A 132 -11.87 -4.66 32.95
N GLY A 133 -11.27 -3.92 32.02
CA GLY A 133 -10.26 -2.87 32.17
C GLY A 133 -8.87 -3.47 32.00
N LEU A 134 -8.20 -3.12 30.89
CA LEU A 134 -6.83 -3.49 30.50
C LEU A 134 -6.62 -4.91 29.92
N ILE A 135 -6.11 -4.95 28.69
CA ILE A 135 -4.70 -5.29 28.50
C ILE A 135 -4.06 -4.18 27.65
N GLN A 136 -3.15 -3.41 28.27
CA GLN A 136 -2.11 -2.69 27.56
C GLN A 136 -0.94 -3.66 27.33
N THR A 137 -0.39 -3.71 26.11
CA THR A 137 0.94 -4.30 25.90
C THR A 137 1.96 -3.18 25.85
N ILE A 138 2.94 -3.28 26.75
CA ILE A 138 3.95 -2.27 27.06
C ILE A 138 5.08 -2.34 26.02
N TYR A 139 5.52 -1.19 25.49
CA TYR A 139 6.87 -1.06 24.94
C TYR A 139 7.81 -0.70 26.09
N VAL A 140 8.95 -1.40 26.17
CA VAL A 140 9.91 -1.27 27.27
C VAL A 140 10.91 -0.16 26.96
N ASP A 141 11.02 0.82 27.85
CA ASP A 141 12.12 1.79 27.87
C ASP A 141 13.32 1.23 28.64
N GLY A 142 14.53 1.51 28.12
CA GLY A 142 15.80 1.34 28.82
C GLY A 142 16.88 2.14 28.09
N ALA A 143 17.81 2.85 28.74
CA ALA A 143 18.01 3.04 30.19
C ALA A 143 18.66 4.42 30.46
N GLN A 144 18.63 4.88 31.73
CA GLN A 144 19.54 5.88 32.29
C GLN A 144 20.76 5.14 32.90
N ALA A 145 21.93 5.74 33.17
CA ALA A 145 22.31 7.15 33.31
C ALA A 145 23.58 7.48 32.46
N ASP A 146 24.18 8.67 32.42
CA ASP A 146 24.71 9.46 33.55
C ASP A 146 24.50 10.98 33.43
N ASN A 147 24.48 11.65 34.59
CA ASN A 147 24.47 13.10 34.71
C ASN A 147 25.83 13.72 34.33
N ASN A 148 25.84 14.62 33.35
CA ASN A 148 26.82 15.71 33.33
C ASN A 148 26.26 16.97 32.64
N ASN A 149 26.46 18.12 33.27
CA ASN A 149 25.95 19.42 32.84
C ASN A 149 26.54 19.85 31.50
N SER A 150 25.71 20.00 30.46
CA SER A 150 25.94 21.01 29.42
C SER A 150 24.63 21.45 28.77
N SER A 151 24.55 22.73 28.41
CA SER A 151 23.36 23.36 27.83
C SER A 151 22.99 22.74 26.47
N SER A 152 21.91 21.96 26.40
CA SER A 152 21.36 21.46 25.14
C SER A 152 20.10 22.22 24.73
N LYS A 153 20.09 22.70 23.47
CA LYS A 153 18.96 23.39 22.87
C LYS A 153 17.77 22.43 22.76
N THR A 154 16.64 22.77 23.35
CA THR A 154 15.41 21.96 23.26
C THR A 154 15.05 21.69 21.79
N SER A 155 15.14 20.43 21.37
CA SER A 155 14.75 20.01 20.03
C SER A 155 13.22 20.07 19.91
N LYS A 156 12.72 21.04 19.12
CA LYS A 156 11.31 21.01 18.71
C LYS A 156 11.06 19.67 17.99
N SER A 157 10.15 18.86 18.53
CA SER A 157 9.89 17.53 17.99
C SER A 157 9.47 17.61 16.51
N LYS A 158 10.03 16.76 15.65
CA LYS A 158 9.78 16.78 14.19
C LYS A 158 8.31 16.59 13.80
N LEU A 159 7.45 16.12 14.73
CA LEU A 159 6.00 16.10 14.56
C LEU A 159 5.40 17.49 14.28
N SER A 160 6.05 18.59 14.68
CA SER A 160 5.56 19.96 14.47
C SER A 160 5.67 20.48 13.02
N GLN A 161 5.92 19.62 12.04
CA GLN A 161 5.99 19.96 10.61
C GLN A 161 4.89 19.29 9.77
N GLN A 162 3.97 18.54 10.39
CA GLN A 162 2.84 17.94 9.66
C GLN A 162 1.74 18.98 9.42
N THR A 163 1.27 19.09 8.18
CA THR A 163 0.18 19.99 7.76
C THR A 163 -1.18 19.51 8.27
N TYR A 164 -1.39 18.20 8.30
CA TYR A 164 -2.68 17.58 8.61
C TYR A 164 -2.76 17.06 10.05
N ASP A 165 -3.78 17.47 10.78
CA ASP A 165 -4.15 16.89 12.08
C ASP A 165 -4.79 15.50 11.91
N TYR A 166 -5.54 15.32 10.82
CA TYR A 166 -6.30 14.10 10.51
C TYR A 166 -6.14 13.72 9.03
N VAL A 167 -6.38 12.45 8.72
CA VAL A 167 -6.66 12.02 7.34
C VAL A 167 -7.83 11.06 7.31
N ILE A 168 -8.48 10.98 6.15
CA ILE A 168 -9.56 10.04 5.86
C ILE A 168 -9.02 9.01 4.86
N CYS A 169 -8.73 7.81 5.35
CA CYS A 169 -8.25 6.70 4.53
C CYS A 169 -9.44 5.99 3.87
N VAL A 170 -9.36 5.77 2.55
CA VAL A 170 -10.38 5.13 1.70
C VAL A 170 -9.69 4.10 0.81
N ASP A 171 -10.31 2.93 0.68
CA ASP A 171 -9.92 1.88 -0.25
C ASP A 171 -11.19 1.21 -0.81
N PHE A 172 -11.49 1.37 -2.10
CA PHE A 172 -12.71 0.82 -2.68
C PHE A 172 -12.50 -0.62 -3.12
N GLU A 173 -13.39 -1.54 -2.73
CA GLU A 173 -13.51 -2.80 -3.46
C GLU A 173 -14.45 -2.63 -4.66
N ALA A 174 -14.11 -3.28 -5.78
CA ALA A 174 -14.87 -3.17 -7.03
C ALA A 174 -15.00 -4.53 -7.74
N THR A 175 -16.01 -4.64 -8.61
CA THR A 175 -16.22 -5.83 -9.45
C THR A 175 -14.97 -6.13 -10.30
N CYS A 176 -14.46 -7.36 -10.20
CA CYS A 176 -13.27 -7.81 -10.92
C CYS A 176 -13.42 -9.23 -11.49
N TRP A 177 -12.51 -9.63 -12.37
CA TRP A 177 -12.57 -10.90 -13.12
C TRP A 177 -11.17 -11.50 -13.31
N GLU A 178 -11.07 -12.82 -13.35
CA GLU A 178 -9.82 -13.55 -13.53
C GLU A 178 -9.42 -13.68 -15.02
N ASN A 179 -8.13 -13.52 -15.30
CA ASN A 179 -7.44 -13.93 -16.54
C ASN A 179 -8.04 -13.52 -17.91
N GLN A 180 -8.94 -12.54 -17.93
CA GLN A 180 -9.40 -11.90 -19.16
C GLN A 180 -9.25 -10.39 -19.04
N ALA A 181 -8.74 -9.74 -20.09
CA ALA A 181 -9.09 -8.34 -20.28
C ALA A 181 -10.62 -8.31 -20.41
N PRO A 182 -11.34 -7.54 -19.57
CA PRO A 182 -12.78 -7.43 -19.72
C PRO A 182 -13.10 -7.02 -21.16
N PRO A 183 -14.20 -7.52 -21.76
CA PRO A 183 -14.72 -6.93 -23.00
C PRO A 183 -14.79 -5.40 -22.85
N ARG A 184 -14.56 -4.62 -23.90
CA ARG A 184 -14.44 -3.13 -23.78
C ARG A 184 -15.62 -2.44 -23.08
N TRP A 185 -16.78 -3.09 -23.03
CA TRP A 185 -18.00 -2.63 -22.35
C TRP A 185 -18.04 -2.92 -20.83
N ARG A 186 -17.19 -3.81 -20.32
CA ARG A 186 -17.20 -4.29 -18.93
C ARG A 186 -16.14 -3.56 -18.12
N GLU A 187 -16.54 -2.48 -17.46
CA GLU A 187 -15.69 -1.77 -16.50
C GLU A 187 -16.05 -2.17 -15.06
N SER A 188 -15.16 -1.88 -14.11
CA SER A 188 -15.43 -2.11 -12.70
C SER A 188 -16.47 -1.11 -12.16
N GLU A 189 -17.30 -1.60 -11.24
CA GLU A 189 -18.19 -0.84 -10.38
C GLU A 189 -17.78 -1.06 -8.92
N ILE A 190 -17.80 -0.01 -8.10
CA ILE A 190 -17.59 -0.07 -6.65
C ILE A 190 -18.65 -1.00 -6.04
N ILE A 191 -18.21 -1.89 -5.16
CA ILE A 191 -19.04 -2.83 -4.38
C ILE A 191 -18.84 -2.67 -2.87
N GLU A 192 -17.76 -2.03 -2.43
CA GLU A 192 -17.55 -1.60 -1.04
C GLU A 192 -17.05 -0.16 -1.00
N PHE A 193 -17.64 0.66 -0.14
CA PHE A 193 -17.26 2.04 0.12
C PHE A 193 -17.00 2.20 1.63
N PRO A 194 -15.74 2.00 2.06
CA PRO A 194 -15.27 2.29 3.40
C PRO A 194 -14.58 3.65 3.47
N ALA A 195 -14.56 4.25 4.65
CA ALA A 195 -13.63 5.31 4.99
C ALA A 195 -13.36 5.32 6.49
N VAL A 196 -12.12 5.58 6.89
CA VAL A 196 -11.76 5.73 8.31
C VAL A 196 -11.06 7.06 8.55
N LEU A 197 -11.55 7.83 9.51
CA LEU A 197 -10.95 9.09 9.96
C LEU A 197 -9.95 8.78 11.08
N VAL A 198 -8.66 9.05 10.83
CA VAL A 198 -7.57 8.81 11.77
C VAL A 198 -6.94 10.11 12.25
N ASN A 199 -6.74 10.21 13.56
CA ASN A 199 -6.04 11.29 14.24
C ASN A 199 -4.53 11.05 14.14
N LEU A 200 -3.81 11.93 13.43
CA LEU A 200 -2.39 11.74 13.14
C LEU A 200 -1.46 12.01 14.33
N LYS A 201 -1.96 12.66 15.39
CA LYS A 201 -1.21 12.85 16.65
C LYS A 201 -1.23 11.58 17.51
N THR A 202 -2.37 10.88 17.55
CA THR A 202 -2.59 9.72 18.44
C THR A 202 -2.50 8.37 17.74
N GLY A 203 -2.65 8.33 16.41
CA GLY A 203 -2.77 7.10 15.62
C GLY A 203 -4.14 6.41 15.76
N LYS A 204 -5.10 7.01 16.47
CA LYS A 204 -6.42 6.42 16.71
C LYS A 204 -7.36 6.70 15.54
N ILE A 205 -8.13 5.69 15.14
CA ILE A 205 -9.31 5.84 14.30
C ILE A 205 -10.45 6.34 15.19
N GLU A 206 -11.09 7.43 14.78
CA GLU A 206 -12.10 8.14 15.57
C GLU A 206 -13.49 8.19 14.93
N ALA A 207 -13.60 7.83 13.65
CA ALA A 207 -14.87 7.63 12.97
C ALA A 207 -14.69 6.69 11.78
N GLU A 208 -15.73 5.92 11.47
CA GLU A 208 -15.78 5.03 10.32
C GLU A 208 -17.06 5.28 9.51
N PHE A 209 -16.97 5.18 8.20
CA PHE A 209 -18.08 5.05 7.27
C PHE A 209 -17.91 3.73 6.53
N HIS A 210 -19.00 2.97 6.36
CA HIS A 210 -18.96 1.71 5.64
C HIS A 210 -20.31 1.41 4.98
N LYS A 211 -20.28 1.15 3.67
CA LYS A 211 -21.43 0.72 2.87
C LYS A 211 -21.01 -0.28 1.80
N TYR A 212 -21.78 -1.34 1.64
CA TYR A 212 -21.75 -2.14 0.42
C TYR A 212 -22.62 -1.51 -0.66
N ILE A 213 -22.13 -1.55 -1.88
CA ILE A 213 -22.73 -0.91 -3.05
C ILE A 213 -23.32 -1.97 -3.96
N MET A 214 -24.50 -1.71 -4.51
CA MET A 214 -25.13 -2.58 -5.50
C MET A 214 -24.64 -2.22 -6.92
N PRO A 215 -23.87 -3.11 -7.59
CA PRO A 215 -23.51 -2.92 -9.00
C PRO A 215 -24.75 -3.13 -9.88
N ILE A 216 -24.87 -2.33 -10.95
CA ILE A 216 -26.03 -2.30 -11.86
C ILE A 216 -25.67 -2.67 -13.30
N GLU A 217 -24.40 -2.57 -13.71
CA GLU A 217 -23.94 -2.91 -15.06
C GLU A 217 -23.38 -4.33 -15.12
N SER A 218 -22.78 -4.79 -14.02
CA SER A 218 -22.31 -6.15 -13.76
C SER A 218 -22.85 -6.64 -12.39
N PRO A 219 -24.17 -6.77 -12.22
CA PRO A 219 -24.81 -7.07 -10.93
C PRO A 219 -24.40 -8.42 -10.32
N LYS A 220 -23.86 -9.35 -11.12
CA LYS A 220 -23.36 -10.65 -10.65
C LYS A 220 -21.83 -10.64 -10.52
N LEU A 221 -21.36 -10.77 -9.28
CA LEU A 221 -19.96 -10.89 -8.93
C LEU A 221 -19.38 -12.15 -9.56
N SER A 222 -18.14 -12.08 -10.03
CA SER A 222 -17.42 -13.28 -10.45
C SER A 222 -17.01 -14.10 -9.22
N ALA A 223 -16.80 -15.41 -9.41
CA ALA A 223 -16.23 -16.27 -8.38
C ALA A 223 -14.84 -15.78 -7.92
N PHE A 224 -14.05 -15.20 -8.84
CA PHE A 224 -12.78 -14.56 -8.53
C PHE A 224 -12.95 -13.33 -7.63
N CYS A 225 -13.89 -12.44 -7.95
CA CYS A 225 -14.19 -11.25 -7.13
C CYS A 225 -14.64 -11.65 -5.73
N THR A 226 -15.62 -12.56 -5.63
CA THR A 226 -16.11 -13.10 -4.35
C THR A 226 -14.98 -13.73 -3.52
N LYS A 227 -14.07 -14.48 -4.15
CA LYS A 227 -12.92 -15.09 -3.48
C LYS A 227 -11.86 -14.07 -3.06
N LEU A 228 -11.60 -13.07 -3.91
CA LEU A 228 -10.62 -12.03 -3.66
C LEU A 228 -11.10 -11.14 -2.51
N THR A 229 -12.28 -10.53 -2.62
CA THR A 229 -12.78 -9.52 -1.69
C THR A 229 -13.54 -10.11 -0.49
N GLY A 230 -13.96 -11.37 -0.56
CA GLY A 230 -14.78 -12.00 0.47
C GLY A 230 -16.24 -11.52 0.48
N ILE A 231 -16.60 -10.58 -0.39
CA ILE A 231 -17.95 -10.01 -0.48
C ILE A 231 -18.85 -11.03 -1.19
N ALA A 232 -19.81 -11.59 -0.47
CA ALA A 232 -20.80 -12.50 -1.02
C ALA A 232 -21.78 -11.78 -1.95
N GLN A 233 -22.32 -12.47 -2.95
CA GLN A 233 -23.34 -11.94 -3.86
C GLN A 233 -24.55 -11.34 -3.10
N LYS A 234 -25.01 -12.02 -2.03
CA LYS A 234 -26.11 -11.53 -1.18
C LYS A 234 -25.77 -10.18 -0.51
N THR A 235 -24.50 -9.88 -0.27
CA THR A 235 -24.09 -8.60 0.34
C THR A 235 -24.27 -7.44 -0.63
N VAL A 236 -23.91 -7.60 -1.91
CA VAL A 236 -24.12 -6.56 -2.95
C VAL A 236 -25.56 -6.51 -3.45
N ASP A 237 -26.28 -7.64 -3.48
CA ASP A 237 -27.72 -7.68 -3.79
C ASP A 237 -28.54 -6.88 -2.74
N ASN A 238 -28.04 -6.78 -1.49
CA ASN A 238 -28.61 -5.92 -0.42
C ASN A 238 -27.84 -4.59 -0.26
N GLY A 239 -26.93 -4.27 -1.18
CA GLY A 239 -26.17 -3.02 -1.19
C GLY A 239 -27.02 -1.82 -1.57
N ILE A 240 -26.52 -0.61 -1.34
CA ILE A 240 -27.19 0.63 -1.76
C ILE A 240 -26.65 1.12 -3.11
N PRO A 241 -27.42 1.88 -3.92
CA PRO A 241 -26.90 2.52 -5.11
C PRO A 241 -25.73 3.48 -4.79
N LEU A 242 -24.72 3.56 -5.68
CA LEU A 242 -23.55 4.42 -5.49
C LEU A 242 -23.93 5.89 -5.21
N GLN A 243 -24.95 6.42 -5.89
CA GLN A 243 -25.43 7.79 -5.66
C GLN A 243 -25.92 7.99 -4.21
N THR A 244 -26.68 7.04 -3.68
CA THR A 244 -27.13 7.05 -2.28
C THR A 244 -25.94 6.99 -1.32
N ALA A 245 -24.96 6.13 -1.60
CA ALA A 245 -23.75 6.04 -0.78
C ALA A 245 -22.94 7.34 -0.78
N LEU A 246 -22.78 8.00 -1.94
CA LEU A 246 -22.11 9.31 -2.03
C LEU A 246 -22.85 10.40 -1.23
N MET A 247 -24.18 10.40 -1.22
CA MET A 247 -24.98 11.32 -0.40
C MET A 247 -24.82 11.03 1.11
N MET A 248 -24.90 9.76 1.51
CA MET A 248 -24.68 9.35 2.91
C MET A 248 -23.25 9.68 3.37
N PHE A 249 -22.26 9.49 2.49
CA PHE A 249 -20.87 9.83 2.75
C PHE A 249 -20.68 11.33 2.92
N GLN A 250 -21.32 12.16 2.08
CA GLN A 250 -21.25 13.62 2.20
C GLN A 250 -21.78 14.10 3.55
N GLU A 251 -22.89 13.53 4.04
CA GLU A 251 -23.46 13.88 5.34
C GLU A 251 -22.61 13.41 6.52
N TRP A 252 -22.07 12.18 6.45
CA TRP A 252 -21.09 11.69 7.43
C TRP A 252 -19.85 12.61 7.48
N LEU A 253 -19.27 12.92 6.31
CA LEU A 253 -18.11 13.80 6.18
C LEU A 253 -18.39 15.16 6.80
N ARG A 254 -19.51 15.80 6.44
CA ARG A 254 -19.92 17.11 6.97
C ARG A 254 -20.03 17.10 8.50
N LYS A 255 -20.64 16.05 9.08
CA LYS A 255 -20.76 15.86 10.52
C LYS A 255 -19.39 15.71 11.19
N GLU A 256 -18.56 14.79 10.71
CA GLU A 256 -17.27 14.49 11.36
C GLU A 256 -16.25 15.63 11.22
N LEU A 257 -16.27 16.36 10.09
CA LEU A 257 -15.48 17.59 9.90
C LEU A 257 -15.93 18.69 10.87
N ARG A 258 -17.24 18.95 10.98
CA ARG A 258 -17.79 19.97 11.88
C ARG A 258 -17.49 19.66 13.35
N ALA A 259 -17.66 18.41 13.77
CA ALA A 259 -17.43 17.99 15.16
C ALA A 259 -15.98 18.17 15.64
N ARG A 260 -14.99 18.12 14.73
CA ARG A 260 -13.56 18.23 15.04
C ARG A 260 -12.89 19.50 14.51
N HIS A 261 -13.67 20.47 14.03
CA HIS A 261 -13.17 21.73 13.43
C HIS A 261 -12.17 21.48 12.29
N LEU A 262 -12.47 20.49 11.44
CA LEU A 262 -11.61 20.09 10.34
C LEU A 262 -12.02 20.75 9.02
N SER A 263 -11.02 21.00 8.19
CA SER A 263 -11.16 21.57 6.86
C SER A 263 -10.37 20.71 5.86
N LEU A 264 -11.03 20.33 4.77
CA LEU A 264 -10.38 19.71 3.61
C LEU A 264 -9.67 20.78 2.77
N PRO A 265 -8.73 20.38 1.88
CA PRO A 265 -8.05 21.33 1.01
C PRO A 265 -9.04 22.09 0.14
N LYS A 266 -8.73 23.36 -0.11
CA LYS A 266 -9.53 24.31 -0.91
C LYS A 266 -11.00 24.48 -0.50
N MET A 267 -11.38 24.17 0.74
CA MET A 267 -12.70 24.56 1.24
C MET A 267 -12.85 26.08 1.39
N THR A 268 -11.75 26.79 1.66
CA THR A 268 -11.71 28.26 1.75
C THR A 268 -10.59 28.83 0.87
N LYS A 269 -10.63 30.14 0.59
CA LYS A 269 -9.55 30.83 -0.14
C LYS A 269 -8.31 31.03 0.72
N ASP A 270 -8.52 31.24 2.02
CA ASP A 270 -7.50 31.65 2.99
C ASP A 270 -6.74 30.44 3.56
N ASN A 271 -7.43 29.33 3.80
CA ASN A 271 -6.81 28.03 4.09
C ASN A 271 -6.99 27.05 2.92
N LYS A 272 -6.07 27.13 1.95
CA LYS A 272 -6.07 26.25 0.77
C LYS A 272 -5.62 24.81 1.06
N LEU A 273 -4.84 24.59 2.12
CA LEU A 273 -4.33 23.26 2.48
C LEU A 273 -5.31 22.47 3.34
N GLY A 274 -6.06 23.14 4.22
CA GLY A 274 -6.86 22.49 5.24
C GLY A 274 -5.99 21.86 6.34
N ASN A 275 -6.63 21.16 7.26
CA ASN A 275 -5.99 20.34 8.30
C ASN A 275 -6.48 18.88 8.31
N CYS A 276 -7.32 18.50 7.34
CA CYS A 276 -7.68 17.12 7.03
C CYS A 276 -7.52 16.86 5.53
N ALA A 277 -7.17 15.63 5.12
CA ALA A 277 -7.09 15.25 3.71
C ALA A 277 -7.52 13.79 3.45
N PHE A 278 -7.94 13.48 2.23
CA PHE A 278 -8.16 12.09 1.79
C PHE A 278 -6.84 11.39 1.48
N VAL A 279 -6.76 10.12 1.84
CA VAL A 279 -5.64 9.22 1.58
C VAL A 279 -6.17 7.95 0.92
N SER A 280 -5.53 7.52 -0.16
CA SER A 280 -5.72 6.19 -0.76
C SER A 280 -4.36 5.50 -0.91
N TRP A 281 -4.33 4.18 -1.08
CA TRP A 281 -3.05 3.51 -1.33
C TRP A 281 -2.46 3.88 -2.70
N THR A 282 -3.31 4.12 -3.71
CA THR A 282 -2.90 4.57 -5.04
C THR A 282 -3.90 5.54 -5.67
N ASP A 283 -3.55 6.12 -6.82
CA ASP A 283 -4.47 6.90 -7.67
C ASP A 283 -5.72 6.14 -8.18
N TRP A 284 -5.79 4.81 -8.00
CA TRP A 284 -6.85 3.99 -8.60
C TRP A 284 -8.25 4.35 -8.06
N ASP A 285 -8.40 4.53 -6.75
CA ASP A 285 -9.69 4.76 -6.08
C ASP A 285 -10.43 5.99 -6.63
N PHE A 286 -9.82 7.17 -6.42
CA PHE A 286 -10.43 8.44 -6.77
C PHE A 286 -10.19 8.83 -8.24
N GLY A 287 -9.00 8.52 -8.78
CA GLY A 287 -8.57 8.92 -10.11
C GLY A 287 -9.05 7.99 -11.23
N ILE A 288 -9.35 6.73 -10.94
CA ILE A 288 -9.77 5.74 -11.93
C ILE A 288 -11.17 5.20 -11.63
N CYS A 289 -11.36 4.49 -10.53
CA CYS A 289 -12.59 3.74 -10.22
C CYS A 289 -13.80 4.69 -10.08
N LEU A 290 -13.81 5.53 -9.04
CA LEU A 290 -14.91 6.47 -8.79
C LEU A 290 -15.10 7.45 -9.96
N HIS A 291 -14.02 7.94 -10.58
CA HIS A 291 -14.11 8.88 -11.70
C HIS A 291 -14.82 8.25 -12.92
N LYS A 292 -14.41 7.05 -13.32
CA LYS A 292 -15.01 6.33 -14.45
C LYS A 292 -16.46 5.97 -14.17
N GLU A 293 -16.74 5.39 -13.01
CA GLU A 293 -18.09 4.94 -12.69
C GLU A 293 -19.07 6.12 -12.61
N CYS A 294 -18.70 7.22 -11.95
CA CYS A 294 -19.51 8.43 -11.97
C CYS A 294 -19.75 8.95 -13.40
N SER A 295 -18.71 8.98 -14.24
CA SER A 295 -18.84 9.41 -15.65
C SER A 295 -19.83 8.54 -16.43
N ARG A 296 -19.67 7.20 -16.38
CA ARG A 296 -20.50 6.24 -17.12
C ARG A 296 -21.96 6.24 -16.62
N LYS A 297 -22.17 6.31 -15.31
CA LYS A 297 -23.50 6.38 -14.67
C LYS A 297 -24.11 7.80 -14.65
N ARG A 298 -23.46 8.79 -15.28
CA ARG A 298 -23.86 10.22 -15.30
C ARG A 298 -24.07 10.84 -13.90
N LEU A 299 -23.34 10.34 -12.90
CA LEU A 299 -23.33 10.87 -11.54
C LEU A 299 -22.32 12.01 -11.42
N LYS A 300 -22.67 13.06 -10.68
CA LYS A 300 -21.75 14.14 -10.33
C LYS A 300 -20.77 13.63 -9.26
N LYS A 301 -19.52 13.29 -9.66
CA LYS A 301 -18.43 13.00 -8.70
C LYS A 301 -18.27 14.19 -7.74
N PRO A 302 -18.32 13.99 -6.41
CA PRO A 302 -18.14 15.07 -5.46
C PRO A 302 -16.75 15.74 -5.59
N PRO A 303 -16.65 17.08 -5.68
CA PRO A 303 -15.37 17.76 -5.95
C PRO A 303 -14.27 17.50 -4.91
N TYR A 304 -14.64 17.25 -3.65
CA TYR A 304 -13.68 16.94 -2.59
C TYR A 304 -12.89 15.64 -2.84
N PHE A 305 -13.36 14.74 -3.72
CA PHE A 305 -12.60 13.58 -4.20
C PHE A 305 -11.69 13.87 -5.41
N ASN A 306 -11.50 15.14 -5.79
CA ASN A 306 -10.52 15.54 -6.81
C ASN A 306 -9.13 15.82 -6.23
N GLN A 307 -8.98 15.80 -4.90
CA GLN A 307 -7.69 15.98 -4.23
C GLN A 307 -7.47 14.90 -3.18
N TRP A 308 -6.32 14.23 -3.23
CA TRP A 308 -5.95 13.19 -2.27
C TRP A 308 -4.43 13.01 -2.18
N ILE A 309 -4.04 12.17 -1.23
CA ILE A 309 -2.69 11.71 -0.98
C ILE A 309 -2.59 10.25 -1.43
N ASP A 310 -1.83 9.99 -2.48
CA ASP A 310 -1.33 8.65 -2.82
C ASP A 310 -0.25 8.31 -1.78
N LEU A 311 -0.61 7.47 -0.82
CA LEU A 311 0.30 7.13 0.27
C LEU A 311 1.49 6.30 -0.23
N ARG A 312 1.32 5.50 -1.29
CA ARG A 312 2.41 4.71 -1.89
C ARG A 312 3.46 5.61 -2.54
N ALA A 313 3.09 6.75 -3.11
CA ALA A 313 4.00 7.74 -3.67
C ALA A 313 4.87 8.37 -2.57
N ILE A 314 4.26 8.77 -1.44
CA ILE A 314 4.98 9.27 -0.27
C ILE A 314 5.87 8.19 0.34
N TYR A 315 5.32 6.99 0.56
CA TYR A 315 6.03 5.81 1.06
C TYR A 315 7.30 5.52 0.26
N LYS A 316 7.18 5.44 -1.07
CA LYS A 316 8.31 5.20 -1.99
C LYS A 316 9.35 6.30 -1.92
N LYS A 317 8.91 7.56 -1.84
CA LYS A 317 9.79 8.73 -1.74
C LYS A 317 10.54 8.77 -0.40
N TRP A 318 9.89 8.38 0.69
CA TRP A 318 10.43 8.39 2.05
C TRP A 318 11.39 7.23 2.29
N TYR A 319 10.89 5.99 2.27
CA TYR A 319 11.67 4.79 2.60
C TYR A 319 12.63 4.34 1.48
N LYS A 320 12.58 4.97 0.30
CA LYS A 320 13.31 4.55 -0.93
C LYS A 320 13.02 3.11 -1.37
N TYR A 321 11.95 2.51 -0.85
CA TYR A 321 11.53 1.14 -1.12
C TYR A 321 10.43 1.08 -2.17
N GLN A 322 10.44 0.05 -3.04
CA GLN A 322 9.41 -0.18 -4.06
C GLN A 322 8.58 -1.40 -3.65
N PRO A 323 7.46 -1.23 -2.90
CA PRO A 323 6.70 -2.36 -2.40
C PRO A 323 5.96 -3.06 -3.53
N LEU A 324 5.95 -4.40 -3.47
CA LEU A 324 5.30 -5.28 -4.43
C LEU A 324 3.78 -5.08 -4.42
N ASN A 325 3.19 -5.15 -3.22
CA ASN A 325 1.78 -4.92 -2.93
C ASN A 325 1.64 -4.12 -1.61
N PHE A 326 0.42 -3.98 -1.08
CA PHE A 326 0.20 -3.21 0.15
C PHE A 326 0.71 -3.94 1.41
N ALA A 327 0.41 -5.23 1.57
CA ALA A 327 0.92 -6.06 2.67
C ALA A 327 2.47 -6.09 2.76
N ASP A 328 3.16 -6.06 1.62
CA ASP A 328 4.62 -5.94 1.54
C ASP A 328 5.13 -4.59 2.07
N ALA A 329 4.41 -3.49 1.81
CA ALA A 329 4.73 -2.17 2.37
C ALA A 329 4.57 -2.15 3.90
N LEU A 330 3.52 -2.76 4.44
CA LEU A 330 3.31 -2.90 5.88
C LEU A 330 4.44 -3.70 6.52
N ARG A 331 4.74 -4.89 5.99
CA ARG A 331 5.78 -5.78 6.49
C ARG A 331 7.16 -5.11 6.50
N HIS A 332 7.50 -4.37 5.44
CA HIS A 332 8.78 -3.65 5.35
C HIS A 332 8.98 -2.62 6.47
N VAL A 333 7.90 -2.01 7.00
CA VAL A 333 7.97 -1.04 8.11
C VAL A 333 7.69 -1.67 9.49
N GLY A 334 7.65 -3.01 9.57
CA GLY A 334 7.41 -3.76 10.81
C GLY A 334 5.94 -3.85 11.22
N LEU A 335 4.99 -3.48 10.36
CA LEU A 335 3.56 -3.66 10.57
C LEU A 335 3.10 -5.02 10.01
N SER A 336 2.10 -5.62 10.65
CA SER A 336 1.41 -6.82 10.13
C SER A 336 0.00 -6.43 9.73
N PHE A 337 -0.47 -6.95 8.59
CA PHE A 337 -1.83 -6.72 8.12
C PHE A 337 -2.86 -7.19 9.17
N GLN A 338 -3.82 -6.34 9.52
CA GLN A 338 -4.91 -6.64 10.46
C GLN A 338 -6.22 -6.87 9.70
N GLY A 339 -7.00 -7.87 10.07
CA GLY A 339 -8.22 -8.24 9.34
C GLY A 339 -7.93 -9.03 8.07
N ARG A 340 -8.72 -8.81 7.01
CA ARG A 340 -8.67 -9.58 5.76
C ARG A 340 -8.13 -8.73 4.61
N GLU A 341 -7.08 -9.16 3.91
CA GLU A 341 -6.63 -8.49 2.67
C GLU A 341 -7.77 -8.48 1.63
N HIS A 342 -8.00 -7.34 0.97
CA HIS A 342 -9.13 -7.07 0.07
C HIS A 342 -10.50 -7.01 0.76
N SER A 343 -10.52 -6.65 2.04
CA SER A 343 -11.73 -6.20 2.74
C SER A 343 -11.55 -4.70 2.86
N GLY A 344 -12.28 -3.90 2.09
CA GLY A 344 -11.93 -2.48 1.93
C GLY A 344 -11.88 -1.72 3.26
N ILE A 345 -12.74 -2.07 4.22
CA ILE A 345 -12.72 -1.50 5.57
C ILE A 345 -11.46 -1.90 6.37
N ASP A 346 -10.93 -3.11 6.19
CA ASP A 346 -9.68 -3.54 6.83
C ASP A 346 -8.47 -2.90 6.12
N ASP A 347 -8.45 -2.86 4.79
CA ASP A 347 -7.41 -2.17 4.01
C ASP A 347 -7.35 -0.68 4.38
N ALA A 348 -8.48 0.02 4.50
CA ALA A 348 -8.54 1.41 4.98
C ALA A 348 -7.99 1.58 6.40
N LYS A 349 -8.22 0.61 7.32
CA LYS A 349 -7.65 0.60 8.68
C LYS A 349 -6.14 0.40 8.69
N ASN A 350 -5.64 -0.51 7.87
CA ASN A 350 -4.20 -0.72 7.69
C ASN A 350 -3.55 0.52 7.04
N LEU A 351 -4.25 1.20 6.12
CA LEU A 351 -3.79 2.41 5.45
C LEU A 351 -3.65 3.58 6.44
N ALA A 352 -4.60 3.70 7.38
CA ALA A 352 -4.50 4.64 8.50
C ALA A 352 -3.30 4.32 9.42
N GLY A 353 -3.06 3.04 9.73
CA GLY A 353 -1.88 2.58 10.46
C GLY A 353 -0.56 2.93 9.77
N LEU A 354 -0.48 2.73 8.45
CA LEU A 354 0.70 3.10 7.65
C LEU A 354 0.89 4.62 7.57
N ALA A 355 -0.19 5.39 7.43
CA ALA A 355 -0.13 6.85 7.40
C ALA A 355 0.42 7.40 8.73
N TYR A 356 -0.05 6.87 9.87
CA TYR A 356 0.50 7.22 11.18
C TYR A 356 1.98 6.81 11.32
N LYS A 357 2.35 5.58 10.92
CA LYS A 357 3.72 5.08 10.95
C LYS A 357 4.69 5.96 10.14
N LEU A 358 4.29 6.38 8.92
CA LEU A 358 5.05 7.31 8.10
C LEU A 358 5.37 8.63 8.83
N ILE A 359 4.40 9.21 9.52
CA ILE A 359 4.58 10.47 10.27
C ILE A 359 5.47 10.27 11.49
N LYS A 360 5.30 9.16 12.21
CA LYS A 360 6.15 8.80 13.36
C LYS A 360 7.60 8.58 12.94
N ASP A 361 7.83 8.08 11.74
CA ASP A 361 9.16 7.92 11.15
C ASP A 361 9.71 9.23 10.55
N GLY A 362 8.92 10.30 10.50
CA GLY A 362 9.34 11.65 10.11
C GLY A 362 8.87 12.14 8.74
N ALA A 363 8.03 11.40 8.03
CA ALA A 363 7.50 11.82 6.73
C ALA A 363 6.39 12.88 6.87
N THR A 364 6.46 13.95 6.07
CA THR A 364 5.36 14.90 5.89
C THR A 364 4.33 14.34 4.91
N LEU A 365 3.03 14.49 5.20
CA LEU A 365 1.97 14.14 4.27
C LEU A 365 1.58 15.39 3.47
N ALA A 366 1.37 15.24 2.17
CA ALA A 366 1.05 16.33 1.25
C ALA A 366 0.14 15.81 0.12
N ILE A 367 -0.71 16.68 -0.42
CA ILE A 367 -1.52 16.34 -1.61
C ILE A 367 -0.58 15.96 -2.75
N THR A 368 -0.76 14.77 -3.30
CA THR A 368 0.00 14.27 -4.45
C THR A 368 -0.79 14.38 -5.75
N GLN A 369 -2.13 14.40 -5.67
CA GLN A 369 -3.02 14.50 -6.81
C GLN A 369 -4.04 15.61 -6.64
N ASP A 370 -4.26 16.37 -7.71
CA ASP A 370 -5.20 17.48 -7.77
C ASP A 370 -5.77 17.59 -9.18
N LEU A 371 -6.96 17.03 -9.39
CA LEU A 371 -7.63 17.02 -10.70
C LEU A 371 -8.25 18.37 -11.06
N THR A 372 -8.41 19.27 -10.09
CA THR A 372 -9.05 20.58 -10.28
C THR A 372 -8.26 21.68 -9.56
N PRO A 373 -7.02 22.00 -10.00
CA PRO A 373 -6.10 22.90 -9.31
C PRO A 373 -6.68 24.29 -9.01
N PHE A 374 -7.52 24.80 -9.91
CA PHE A 374 -8.09 26.17 -9.83
C PHE A 374 -9.50 26.24 -9.22
N GLN A 375 -10.10 25.12 -8.83
CA GLN A 375 -11.47 25.07 -8.30
C GLN A 375 -11.50 24.95 -6.77
N LEU A 376 -12.38 25.72 -6.11
CA LEU A 376 -12.67 25.59 -4.68
C LEU A 376 -13.68 24.46 -4.41
N ASN A 377 -13.50 23.75 -3.30
CA ASN A 377 -14.38 22.66 -2.85
C ASN A 377 -15.60 23.20 -2.09
N LEU A 378 -16.34 24.12 -2.72
CA LEU A 378 -17.46 24.85 -2.12
C LEU A 378 -18.61 23.94 -1.64
N ASN A 379 -18.76 22.74 -2.20
CA ASN A 379 -19.82 21.81 -1.82
C ASN A 379 -19.53 20.99 -0.53
N CYS A 380 -18.39 21.23 0.13
CA CYS A 380 -18.14 20.81 1.51
C CYS A 380 -18.28 21.97 2.52
N VAL A 381 -18.61 23.19 2.06
CA VAL A 381 -18.82 24.33 2.96
C VAL A 381 -20.05 24.07 3.83
N LEU A 382 -19.92 24.47 5.10
CA LEU A 382 -20.75 24.09 6.26
C LEU A 382 -22.21 24.54 6.20
#